data_AF-A0A9D8EBJ0-F1
#
_entry.id   AF-A0A9D8EBJ0-F1
#
_cell.length_a   1.000
_cell.length_b   1.000
_cell.length_c   1.000
_cell.angle_alpha   90.00
_cell.angle_beta   90.00
_cell.angle_gamma   90.00
#
_symmetry.space_group_name_H-M   'P 1'
#
loop_
_entity.id
_entity.type
_entity.pdbx_description
1 polymer ?
#
loop_
_entity_poly.entity_id
_entity_poly.type
_entity_poly.pdbx_seq_one_letter_code
_entity_poly.pdbx_strand_id
1 'polypeptide(L)' 'MSRVGKKPIPVPSGVEINIDKNTVTVKGKLGQLKHEVDK' A
#
# COMPACT_ATOMS: atom_id res chain seq x y z
N MET A 1 -0.14 0.82 -21.25
CA MET A 1 0.79 1.04 -20.12
C MET A 1 0.40 2.36 -19.44
N SER A 2 -0.19 2.31 -18.24
CA SER A 2 -0.82 3.48 -17.60
C SER A 2 0.21 4.56 -17.20
N ARG A 3 -0.16 5.84 -17.36
CA ARG A 3 0.65 6.99 -16.92
C ARG A 3 0.63 7.19 -15.40
N VAL A 4 -0.38 6.65 -14.71
CA VAL A 4 -0.56 6.80 -13.26
C VAL A 4 0.24 5.75 -12.50
N GLY A 5 0.20 4.49 -12.93
CA GLY A 5 0.98 3.41 -12.30
C GLY A 5 2.50 3.57 -12.42
N LYS A 6 2.99 4.46 -13.29
CA LYS A 6 4.41 4.81 -13.40
C LYS A 6 4.87 5.85 -12.37
N LYS A 7 3.95 6.46 -11.61
CA LYS A 7 4.28 7.46 -10.58
C LYS A 7 4.35 6.75 -9.22
N PRO A 8 5.55 6.47 -8.67
CA PRO A 8 5.67 5.87 -7.35
C PRO A 8 5.14 6.81 -6.27
N ILE A 9 4.46 6.24 -5.27
CA ILE A 9 3.92 6.99 -4.13
C ILE A 9 4.90 6.79 -2.96
N PRO A 10 5.53 7.86 -2.43
CA PRO A 10 6.46 7.74 -1.31
C PRO A 10 5.71 7.34 -0.04
N VAL A 11 6.27 6.38 0.70
CA VAL A 11 5.73 5.91 1.97
C VAL A 11 6.32 6.77 3.10
N PRO A 12 5.48 7.45 3.90
CA PRO A 12 5.97 8.28 5.00
C PRO A 12 6.51 7.44 6.16
N SER A 13 7.49 7.99 6.88
CA SER A 13 8.12 7.36 8.04
C SER A 13 7.09 7.09 9.15
N GLY A 14 7.09 5.87 9.69
CA GLY A 14 6.14 5.44 10.72
C GLY A 14 4.89 4.74 10.19
N VAL A 15 4.88 4.38 8.90
CA VAL A 15 3.88 3.48 8.31
C VAL A 15 4.53 2.12 8.06
N GLU A 16 3.94 1.07 8.64
CA GLU A 16 4.29 -0.32 8.35
C GLU A 16 3.41 -0.85 7.23
N ILE A 17 4.03 -1.44 6.21
CA ILE A 17 3.33 -2.05 5.09
C ILE A 17 3.67 -3.53 5.08
N ASN A 18 2.64 -4.38 5.11
CA ASN A 18 2.77 -5.80 4.86
C ASN A 18 2.09 -6.16 3.53
N ILE A 19 2.81 -6.88 2.67
CA ILE A 19 2.36 -7.25 1.33
C ILE A 19 2.34 -8.78 1.24
N ASP A 20 1.14 -9.35 1.25
CA ASP A 20 0.89 -10.78 1.21
C ASP A 20 0.19 -11.15 -0.10
N LYS A 21 0.96 -11.58 -1.12
CA LYS A 21 0.51 -11.92 -2.50
C LYS A 21 -0.30 -10.82 -3.19
N ASN A 22 -1.57 -10.69 -2.82
CA ASN A 22 -2.56 -9.75 -3.35
C ASN A 22 -3.17 -8.87 -2.25
N THR A 23 -2.93 -9.17 -0.98
CA THR A 23 -3.40 -8.39 0.16
C THR A 23 -2.31 -7.42 0.61
N VAL A 24 -2.63 -6.14 0.62
CA VAL A 24 -1.80 -5.09 1.21
C VAL A 24 -2.41 -4.65 2.52
N THR A 25 -1.66 -4.77 3.61
CA THR A 25 -2.03 -4.26 4.92
C THR A 25 -1.14 -3.08 5.28
N VAL A 26 -1.74 -1.94 5.57
CA VAL A 26 -1.05 -0.71 5.94
C VAL A 26 -1.40 -0.37 7.37
N LYS A 27 -0.41 -0.36 8.26
CA LYS A 27 -0.53 0.09 9.64
C LYS A 27 0.09 1.47 9.77
N GLY A 28 -0.70 2.43 10.21
CA GLY A 28 -0.25 3.80 10.47
C GLY A 28 -0.64 4.27 11.87
N LYS A 29 -0.32 5.54 12.16
CA LYS A 29 -0.57 6.17 13.47
C LYS A 29 -2.04 6.12 13.92
N LEU A 30 -2.98 6.07 12.97
CA LEU A 30 -4.42 6.15 13.24
C LEU A 30 -5.14 4.79 13.12
N GLY A 31 -4.42 3.68 12.88
CA GLY A 31 -5.01 2.36 12.77
C GLY A 31 -4.44 1.53 11.62
N GLN A 32 -5.18 0.49 11.22
CA GLN A 32 -4.78 -0.46 10.19
C GLN A 32 -5.81 -0.51 9.06
N LEU A 33 -5.33 -0.56 7.82
CA LEU A 33 -6.15 -0.63 6.62
C LEU A 33 -5.70 -1.84 5.79
N LYS A 34 -6.66 -2.67 5.38
CA LYS A 34 -6.40 -3.86 4.56
C LYS A 34 -7.09 -3.68 3.22
N HIS A 35 -6.35 -3.89 2.14
CA HIS A 35 -6.87 -3.79 0.79
C HIS A 35 -6.38 -4.96 -0.05
N GLU A 36 -7.28 -5.58 -0.81
CA GLU A 36 -6.96 -6.65 -1.74
C GLU A 36 -6.86 -6.06 -3.15
N VAL A 37 -5.74 -6.30 -3.81
CA VAL A 37 -5.43 -5.79 -5.14
C VAL A 37 -5.62 -6.93 -6.14
N ASP A 38 -6.68 -6.82 -6.94
CA ASP A 38 -6.92 -7.71 -8.06
C ASP A 38 -5.98 -7.38 -9.24
N LYS A 39 -5.63 -8.43 -10.01
CA LYS A 39 -4.64 -8.38 -11.08
C LYS A 39 -5.15 -7.71 -12.36
#